data_AF-A0A535NF10-F1
#
_entry.id   AF-A0A535NF10-F1
#
_cell.length_a   1.000
_cell.length_b   1.000
_cell.length_c   1.000
_cell.angle_alpha   90.00
_cell.angle_beta   90.00
_cell.angle_gamma   90.00
#
_symmetry.space_group_name_H-M   'P 1'
#
loop_
_entity.id
_entity.type
_entity.pdbx_description
1 polymer ?
#
loop_
_entity_poly.entity_id
_entity_poly.type
_entity_poly.pdbx_seq_one_letter_code
_entity_poly.pdbx_strand_id
1 'polypeptide(L)'
;MKRIERRNFMKLVGLSGGVAAAATLPSASAFLFRSRSSVAIRAEAGMPAKPLPSMATHVLEGWVDPKAGTGKLTSTIYAGQPGATSNVAYPGLTRLISVTEVQTVGDQLRIAGVVSDRSRLLPMESPLVSIVINQIDGTATARIRGNDVTLRLDPDGW
;
A
#
# COMPACT_ATOMS: atom_id res chain seq x y z
N MET A 1 20.15 -38.03 -47.81
CA MET A 1 20.38 -38.77 -46.54
C MET A 1 21.45 -38.04 -45.75
N LYS A 2 21.13 -37.65 -44.51
CA LYS A 2 21.96 -36.82 -43.62
C LYS A 2 23.13 -37.63 -43.06
N ARG A 3 24.35 -37.08 -43.15
CA ARG A 3 25.45 -37.42 -42.25
C ARG A 3 26.40 -36.23 -42.16
N ILE A 4 26.20 -35.39 -41.14
CA ILE A 4 27.20 -34.41 -40.72
C ILE A 4 27.35 -34.54 -39.21
N GLU A 5 28.60 -34.73 -38.81
CA GLU A 5 29.03 -35.25 -37.53
C GLU A 5 28.88 -34.26 -36.38
N ARG A 6 28.63 -34.84 -35.20
CA ARG A 6 28.56 -34.16 -33.91
C ARG A 6 29.98 -33.94 -33.41
N ARG A 7 30.28 -32.68 -33.04
CA ARG A 7 31.46 -32.19 -32.30
C ARG A 7 32.57 -31.58 -33.17
N ASN A 8 32.44 -30.30 -33.52
CA ASN A 8 33.57 -29.36 -33.40
C ASN A 8 33.24 -27.86 -33.57
N PHE A 9 32.26 -27.31 -32.84
CA PHE A 9 32.11 -25.84 -32.80
C PHE A 9 31.82 -25.33 -31.38
N MET A 10 32.71 -25.68 -30.45
CA MET A 10 33.09 -24.71 -29.42
C MET A 10 34.32 -23.96 -29.94
N LYS A 11 34.09 -22.75 -30.44
CA LYS A 11 35.03 -21.61 -30.56
C LYS A 11 34.24 -20.46 -31.22
N LEU A 12 33.72 -19.52 -30.43
CA LEU A 12 34.38 -18.28 -30.06
C LEU A 12 34.10 -17.16 -31.09
N VAL A 13 33.45 -16.10 -30.60
CA VAL A 13 33.43 -14.71 -31.12
C VAL A 13 32.51 -14.37 -32.30
N GLY A 14 31.64 -13.39 -32.06
CA GLY A 14 31.36 -12.33 -33.04
C GLY A 14 29.90 -12.05 -33.38
N LEU A 15 29.34 -11.00 -32.75
CA LEU A 15 28.28 -10.11 -33.23
C LEU A 15 27.01 -10.71 -33.86
N SER A 16 25.87 -10.57 -33.17
CA SER A 16 24.85 -9.58 -33.55
C SER A 16 23.56 -9.78 -32.74
N GLY A 17 22.93 -8.67 -32.35
CA GLY A 17 21.50 -8.65 -32.07
C GLY A 17 21.07 -8.83 -30.62
N GLY A 18 21.36 -7.80 -29.81
CA GLY A 18 20.41 -7.20 -28.87
C GLY A 18 19.51 -8.12 -28.04
N VAL A 19 19.88 -8.31 -26.79
CA VAL A 19 18.96 -7.99 -25.69
C VAL A 19 19.81 -7.28 -24.64
N ALA A 20 19.75 -5.95 -24.61
CA ALA A 20 20.13 -5.24 -23.41
C ALA A 20 19.15 -5.72 -22.34
N ALA A 21 19.57 -6.66 -21.50
CA ALA A 21 18.94 -6.84 -20.22
C ALA A 21 19.10 -5.50 -19.51
N ALA A 22 18.07 -4.66 -19.62
CA ALA A 22 17.92 -3.52 -18.76
C ALA A 22 17.85 -4.09 -17.34
N ALA A 23 19.02 -4.20 -16.71
CA ALA A 23 19.13 -4.30 -15.28
C ALA A 23 18.55 -2.99 -14.77
N THR A 24 17.24 -2.97 -14.56
CA THR A 24 16.59 -1.94 -13.77
C THR A 24 17.25 -2.04 -12.41
N LEU A 25 18.12 -1.08 -12.13
CA LEU A 25 18.65 -0.89 -10.78
C LEU A 25 17.42 -0.81 -9.87
N PRO A 26 17.25 -1.72 -8.89
CA PRO A 26 16.21 -1.54 -7.91
C PRO A 26 16.46 -0.17 -7.27
N SER A 27 15.45 0.70 -7.33
CA SER A 27 15.44 1.96 -6.63
C SER A 27 15.85 1.70 -5.17
N ALA A 28 16.60 2.61 -4.54
CA ALA A 28 16.99 2.46 -3.14
C ALA A 28 15.77 2.22 -2.22
N SER A 29 14.59 2.68 -2.62
CA SER A 29 13.28 2.42 -2.01
C SER A 29 12.85 0.95 -2.04
N ALA A 30 13.16 0.19 -3.10
CA ALA A 30 12.88 -1.24 -3.17
C ALA A 30 13.70 -2.05 -2.13
N PHE A 31 14.87 -1.54 -1.72
CA PHE A 31 15.66 -2.14 -0.64
C PHE A 31 15.10 -1.83 0.76
N LEU A 32 14.44 -0.69 0.94
CA LEU A 32 13.83 -0.32 2.23
C LEU A 32 12.70 -1.28 2.62
N PHE A 33 11.87 -1.69 1.66
CA PHE A 33 10.82 -2.71 1.88
C PHE A 33 11.39 -4.11 2.13
N ARG A 34 12.54 -4.45 1.55
CA ARG A 34 13.11 -5.80 1.64
C ARG A 34 13.78 -6.09 2.98
N SER A 35 14.17 -5.03 3.70
CA SER A 35 14.91 -5.13 4.96
C SER A 35 14.00 -5.22 6.20
N ARG A 36 12.92 -4.42 6.27
CA ARG A 36 12.06 -4.38 7.46
C ARG A 36 11.09 -5.56 7.48
N SER A 37 11.02 -6.26 8.62
CA SER A 37 10.01 -7.29 8.89
C SER A 37 8.62 -6.69 9.06
N SER A 38 8.51 -5.42 9.45
CA SER A 38 7.23 -4.71 9.56
C SER A 38 7.41 -3.25 9.16
N VAL A 39 6.44 -2.73 8.44
CA VAL A 39 6.34 -1.33 8.02
C VAL A 39 5.21 -0.69 8.84
N ALA A 40 5.55 0.31 9.64
CA ALA A 40 4.54 1.17 10.26
C ALA A 40 3.99 2.14 9.21
N ILE A 41 2.69 2.42 9.32
CA ILE A 41 1.97 3.31 8.40
C ILE A 41 1.19 4.27 9.26
N ARG A 42 1.30 5.56 8.96
CA ARG A 42 0.38 6.59 9.39
C ARG A 42 0.11 7.53 8.23
N ALA A 43 -1.15 7.75 7.90
CA ALA A 43 -1.57 8.58 6.79
C ALA A 43 -2.84 9.35 7.14
N GLU A 44 -2.96 10.59 6.68
CA GLU A 44 -4.13 11.41 6.98
C GLU A 44 -4.61 12.30 5.83
N ALA A 45 -5.90 12.60 5.79
CA ALA A 45 -6.51 13.55 4.85
C ALA A 45 -7.80 14.16 5.40
N GLY A 46 -8.09 15.38 4.95
CA GLY A 46 -9.37 16.02 5.22
C GLY A 46 -10.49 15.28 4.50
N MET A 47 -11.63 15.12 5.18
CA MET A 47 -12.79 14.49 4.59
C MET A 47 -13.51 15.46 3.63
N PRO A 48 -14.02 14.98 2.48
CA PRO A 48 -14.85 15.79 1.61
C PRO A 48 -16.11 16.26 2.35
N ALA A 49 -16.54 17.48 2.08
CA ALA A 49 -17.66 18.11 2.76
C ALA A 49 -18.98 17.34 2.50
N LYS A 50 -19.67 16.97 3.59
CA LYS A 50 -20.91 16.17 3.69
C LYS A 50 -20.75 14.65 3.50
N PRO A 51 -21.44 13.83 4.33
CA PRO A 51 -22.29 14.20 5.47
C PRO A 51 -21.49 14.57 6.73
N LEU A 52 -20.17 14.52 6.68
CA LEU A 52 -19.32 14.85 7.83
C LEU A 52 -19.25 16.37 8.04
N PRO A 53 -19.08 16.83 9.29
CA PRO A 53 -18.86 18.24 9.59
C PRO A 53 -17.67 18.79 8.80
N SER A 54 -17.67 20.10 8.57
CA SER A 54 -16.68 20.82 7.74
C SER A 54 -15.22 20.72 8.23
N MET A 55 -14.95 19.98 9.31
CA MET A 55 -13.64 19.74 9.91
C MET A 55 -13.59 18.29 10.42
N ALA A 56 -13.38 17.35 9.51
CA ALA A 56 -13.12 15.96 9.83
C ALA A 56 -11.89 15.48 9.08
N THR A 57 -11.08 14.67 9.74
CA THR A 57 -9.86 14.10 9.18
C THR A 57 -9.94 12.60 9.26
N HIS A 58 -9.68 11.92 8.15
CA HIS A 58 -9.45 10.49 8.13
C HIS A 58 -8.00 10.22 8.45
N VAL A 59 -7.77 9.30 9.37
CA VAL A 59 -6.45 8.79 9.74
C VAL A 59 -6.46 7.29 9.53
N LEU A 60 -5.48 6.80 8.78
CA LEU A 60 -5.16 5.40 8.59
C LEU A 60 -3.82 5.14 9.29
N GLU A 61 -3.80 4.24 10.27
CA GLU A 61 -2.58 3.94 11.02
C GLU A 61 -2.45 2.46 11.36
N GLY A 62 -1.22 1.99 11.57
CA GLY A 62 -0.94 0.63 12.00
C GLY A 62 0.34 0.09 11.40
N TRP A 63 0.37 -1.21 11.13
CA TRP A 63 1.55 -1.87 10.58
C TRP A 63 1.17 -3.01 9.64
N VAL A 64 2.10 -3.30 8.72
CA VAL A 64 2.02 -4.43 7.79
C VAL A 64 3.38 -5.11 7.69
N ASP A 65 3.38 -6.42 7.51
CA ASP A 65 4.54 -7.23 7.19
C ASP A 65 4.43 -7.66 5.71
N PRO A 66 5.17 -7.03 4.78
CA PRO A 66 5.17 -7.42 3.38
C PRO A 66 5.72 -8.83 3.12
N LYS A 67 6.54 -9.37 4.02
CA LYS A 67 7.10 -10.73 3.90
C LYS A 67 6.09 -11.79 4.33
N ALA A 68 5.36 -11.54 5.42
CA ALA A 68 4.30 -12.43 5.89
C ALA A 68 2.97 -12.23 5.16
N GLY A 69 2.77 -11.09 4.48
CA GLY A 69 1.52 -10.75 3.81
C GLY A 69 0.39 -10.39 4.79
N THR A 70 0.72 -10.04 6.04
CA THR A 70 -0.25 -9.82 7.12
C THR A 70 -0.01 -8.48 7.82
N GLY A 71 -0.91 -8.10 8.72
CA GLY A 71 -0.82 -6.83 9.44
C GLY A 71 -2.11 -6.43 10.13
N LYS A 72 -2.07 -5.28 10.80
CA LYS A 72 -3.22 -4.65 11.43
C LYS A 72 -3.23 -3.17 11.13
N LEU A 73 -4.35 -2.70 10.59
CA LEU A 73 -4.58 -1.29 10.33
C LEU A 73 -5.82 -0.83 11.07
N THR A 74 -5.83 0.44 11.45
CA THR A 74 -6.96 1.13 12.03
C THR A 74 -7.27 2.33 11.16
N SER A 75 -8.52 2.44 10.75
CA SER A 75 -9.05 3.55 9.98
C SER A 75 -10.04 4.30 10.86
N THR A 76 -9.74 5.55 11.20
CA THR A 76 -10.55 6.36 12.13
C THR A 76 -10.80 7.73 11.54
N ILE A 77 -12.03 8.23 11.71
CA ILE A 77 -12.37 9.61 11.38
C ILE A 77 -12.38 10.41 12.68
N TYR A 78 -11.54 11.42 12.75
CA TYR A 78 -11.40 12.34 13.88
C TYR A 78 -12.02 13.70 13.56
N ALA A 79 -12.47 14.42 14.59
CA ALA A 79 -12.81 15.83 14.48
C ALA A 79 -11.54 16.69 14.32
N GLY A 80 -11.63 17.76 13.54
CA GLY A 80 -10.51 18.67 13.27
C GLY A 80 -9.97 18.55 11.85
N GLN A 81 -9.03 19.43 11.53
CA GLN A 81 -8.37 19.52 10.24
C GLN A 81 -7.08 18.66 10.23
N PRO A 82 -6.59 18.23 9.05
CA PRO A 82 -5.30 17.54 8.94
C PRO A 82 -4.18 18.35 9.59
N GLY A 83 -3.23 17.68 10.24
CA GLY A 83 -2.15 18.30 11.02
C GLY A 83 -2.58 18.92 12.37
N ALA A 84 -3.88 19.08 12.61
CA ALA A 84 -4.44 19.56 13.87
C ALA A 84 -5.69 18.77 14.25
N THR A 85 -5.58 17.44 14.16
CA THR A 85 -6.64 16.52 14.56
C THR A 85 -6.87 16.57 16.06
N SER A 86 -8.14 16.53 16.46
CA SER A 86 -8.54 16.36 17.85
C SER A 86 -8.48 14.88 18.23
N ASN A 87 -8.32 14.58 19.52
CA ASN A 87 -8.43 13.23 20.07
C ASN A 87 -9.89 12.71 20.08
N VAL A 88 -10.84 13.43 19.48
CA VAL A 88 -12.25 13.06 19.40
C VAL A 88 -12.50 12.29 18.11
N ALA A 89 -12.60 10.96 18.23
CA ALA A 89 -13.04 10.09 17.14
C ALA A 89 -14.57 10.18 16.96
N TYR A 90 -15.04 10.19 15.71
CA TYR A 90 -16.47 10.13 15.43
C TYR A 90 -17.02 8.73 15.76
N PRO A 91 -18.07 8.63 16.59
CA PRO A 91 -18.63 7.34 16.98
C PRO A 91 -19.06 6.49 15.79
N GLY A 92 -18.71 5.21 15.80
CA GLY A 92 -19.08 4.28 14.74
C GLY A 92 -18.33 4.47 13.42
N LEU A 93 -17.32 5.35 13.36
CA LEU A 93 -16.48 5.60 12.18
C LEU A 93 -15.02 5.13 12.34
N THR A 94 -14.79 4.22 13.29
CA THR A 94 -13.54 3.48 13.43
C THR A 94 -13.69 2.09 12.85
N ARG A 95 -12.69 1.65 12.09
CA ARG A 95 -12.60 0.31 11.50
C ARG A 95 -11.26 -0.30 11.88
N LEU A 96 -11.31 -1.46 12.53
CA LEU A 96 -10.16 -2.33 12.71
C LEU A 96 -10.09 -3.23 11.48
N ILE A 97 -8.93 -3.27 10.84
CA ILE A 97 -8.70 -3.96 9.58
C ILE A 97 -7.63 -5.02 9.82
N SER A 98 -8.00 -6.28 9.59
CA SER A 98 -7.06 -7.39 9.51
C SER A 98 -6.54 -7.46 8.08
N VAL A 99 -5.24 -7.25 7.91
CA VAL A 99 -4.60 -7.35 6.60
C VAL A 99 -4.43 -8.82 6.26
N THR A 100 -4.91 -9.19 5.08
CA THR A 100 -4.92 -10.56 4.57
C THR A 100 -3.94 -10.77 3.43
N GLU A 101 -3.52 -9.67 2.79
CA GLU A 101 -2.56 -9.72 1.70
C GLU A 101 -1.79 -8.41 1.61
N VAL A 102 -0.49 -8.53 1.32
CA VAL A 102 0.39 -7.40 1.05
C VAL A 102 1.24 -7.76 -0.17
N GLN A 103 1.20 -6.92 -1.21
CA GLN A 103 2.01 -7.07 -2.40
C GLN A 103 2.86 -5.81 -2.62
N THR A 104 4.16 -5.98 -2.84
CA THR A 104 5.03 -4.91 -3.30
C THR A 104 5.09 -4.93 -4.83
N VAL A 105 4.64 -3.86 -5.48
CA VAL A 105 4.66 -3.70 -6.94
C VAL A 105 5.41 -2.42 -7.29
N GLY A 106 6.68 -2.56 -7.68
CA GLY A 106 7.56 -1.39 -7.86
C GLY A 106 7.71 -0.61 -6.55
N ASP A 107 7.41 0.69 -6.57
CA ASP A 107 7.44 1.56 -5.39
C ASP A 107 6.08 1.65 -4.65
N GLN A 108 5.13 0.78 -5.02
CA GLN A 108 3.82 0.71 -4.38
C GLN A 108 3.70 -0.50 -3.45
N LEU A 109 3.05 -0.28 -2.30
CA LEU A 109 2.54 -1.34 -1.45
C LEU A 109 1.02 -1.45 -1.63
N ARG A 110 0.56 -2.59 -2.14
CA ARG A 110 -0.86 -2.90 -2.29
C ARG A 110 -1.27 -3.80 -1.15
N ILE A 111 -2.25 -3.35 -0.38
CA ILE A 111 -2.72 -4.02 0.83
C ILE A 111 -4.19 -4.37 0.62
N ALA A 112 -4.51 -5.65 0.80
CA ALA A 112 -5.89 -6.10 0.94
C ALA A 112 -6.15 -6.52 2.38
N GLY A 113 -7.34 -6.20 2.87
CA GLY A 113 -7.74 -6.54 4.23
C GLY A 113 -9.24 -6.64 4.39
N VAL A 114 -9.62 -7.04 5.59
CA VAL A 114 -11.01 -7.24 5.98
C VAL A 114 -11.28 -6.53 7.30
N VAL A 115 -12.39 -5.80 7.37
CA VAL A 115 -12.86 -5.19 8.62
C VAL A 115 -13.16 -6.31 9.63
N SER A 116 -12.48 -6.29 10.77
CA SER A 116 -12.54 -7.34 11.79
C SER A 116 -13.92 -7.43 12.44
N ASP A 117 -14.51 -6.28 12.80
CA ASP A 117 -15.86 -6.20 13.38
C ASP A 117 -16.87 -5.73 12.32
N ARG A 118 -17.49 -6.71 11.65
CA ARG A 118 -18.47 -6.45 10.59
C ARG A 118 -19.81 -5.93 11.12
N SER A 119 -20.09 -6.08 12.41
CA SER A 119 -21.33 -5.57 13.02
C SER A 119 -21.38 -4.04 13.08
N ARG A 120 -20.22 -3.38 12.94
CA ARG A 120 -20.05 -1.93 12.97
C ARG A 120 -20.08 -1.28 11.58
N LEU A 121 -20.22 -2.07 10.53
CA LEU A 121 -20.29 -1.56 9.17
C LEU A 121 -21.57 -0.74 8.98
N LEU A 122 -21.45 0.38 8.28
CA LEU A 122 -22.60 1.15 7.83
C LEU A 122 -23.38 0.37 6.76
N PRO A 123 -24.66 0.69 6.54
CA PRO A 123 -25.40 0.14 5.42
C PRO A 123 -24.63 0.33 4.11
N MET A 124 -24.49 -0.75 3.33
CA MET A 124 -23.76 -0.79 2.06
C MET A 124 -22.23 -0.58 2.16
N GLU A 125 -21.66 -0.54 3.36
CA GLU A 125 -20.21 -0.51 3.53
C GLU A 125 -19.61 -1.89 3.26
N SER A 126 -18.57 -1.93 2.42
CA SER A 126 -17.85 -3.17 2.12
C SER A 126 -17.00 -3.60 3.32
N PRO A 127 -17.01 -4.89 3.71
CA PRO A 127 -16.06 -5.42 4.68
C PRO A 127 -14.65 -5.56 4.09
N LEU A 128 -14.52 -5.56 2.76
CA LEU A 128 -13.26 -5.67 2.04
C LEU A 128 -12.64 -4.28 1.88
N VAL A 129 -11.36 -4.18 2.21
CA VAL A 129 -10.57 -2.96 2.15
C VAL A 129 -9.40 -3.16 1.19
N SER A 130 -9.18 -2.18 0.33
CA SER A 130 -8.00 -2.09 -0.53
C SER A 130 -7.32 -0.75 -0.26
N ILE A 131 -6.01 -0.80 -0.03
CA ILE A 131 -5.16 0.36 0.24
C ILE A 131 -3.95 0.27 -0.68
N VAL A 132 -3.59 1.38 -1.31
CA VAL A 132 -2.39 1.49 -2.14
C VAL A 132 -1.50 2.59 -1.57
N ILE A 133 -0.30 2.24 -1.15
CA ILE A 133 0.68 3.18 -0.61
C ILE A 133 1.73 3.45 -1.68
N ASN A 134 1.94 4.70 -2.05
CA ASN A 134 3.07 5.15 -2.85
C ASN A 134 4.05 5.91 -1.95
N GLN A 135 5.19 5.29 -1.67
CA GLN A 135 6.19 5.91 -0.79
C GLN A 135 6.97 7.05 -1.44
N ILE A 136 7.11 7.04 -2.77
CA ILE A 136 7.79 8.14 -3.49
C ILE A 136 6.96 9.40 -3.39
N ASP A 137 5.65 9.28 -3.62
CA ASP A 137 4.74 10.41 -3.56
C ASP A 137 4.37 10.81 -2.12
N GLY A 138 4.72 9.97 -1.14
CA GLY A 138 4.32 10.16 0.25
C GLY A 138 2.81 10.07 0.43
N THR A 139 2.13 9.17 -0.30
CA THR A 139 0.66 9.08 -0.29
C THR A 139 0.15 7.66 -0.06
N ALA A 140 -1.07 7.56 0.48
CA ALA A 140 -1.83 6.32 0.55
C ALA A 140 -3.24 6.55 0.02
N THR A 141 -3.69 5.76 -0.95
CA THR A 141 -5.06 5.79 -1.43
C THR A 141 -5.86 4.71 -0.73
N ALA A 142 -6.97 5.09 -0.09
CA ALA A 142 -7.89 4.17 0.56
C ALA A 142 -9.33 4.52 0.22
N ARG A 143 -10.21 3.53 0.21
CA ARG A 143 -11.63 3.76 -0.02
C ARG A 143 -12.36 4.05 1.28
N ILE A 144 -12.92 5.25 1.41
CA ILE A 144 -13.73 5.67 2.55
C ILE A 144 -15.16 5.88 2.09
N ARG A 145 -16.11 5.14 2.66
CA ARG A 145 -17.55 5.27 2.36
C ARG A 145 -17.87 5.27 0.86
N GLY A 146 -17.16 4.44 0.10
CA GLY A 146 -17.36 4.30 -1.35
C GLY A 146 -16.55 5.26 -2.22
N ASN A 147 -15.84 6.24 -1.63
CA ASN A 147 -14.99 7.17 -2.36
C ASN A 147 -13.52 6.87 -2.16
N ASP A 148 -12.72 6.95 -3.21
CA ASP A 148 -11.27 6.87 -3.07
C ASP A 148 -10.74 8.20 -2.53
N VAL A 149 -9.96 8.12 -1.46
CA VAL A 149 -9.37 9.27 -0.78
C VAL A 149 -7.87 9.09 -0.71
N THR A 150 -7.15 10.12 -1.15
CA THR A 150 -5.71 10.19 -1.07
C THR A 150 -5.29 10.80 0.26
N LEU A 151 -4.64 9.99 1.08
CA LEU A 151 -4.05 10.31 2.37
C LEU A 151 -2.59 10.70 2.17
N ARG A 152 -2.12 11.66 2.96
CA ARG A 152 -0.70 12.02 3.03
C ARG A 152 -0.03 11.14 4.09
N LEU A 153 1.07 10.48 3.72
CA LEU A 153 1.89 9.73 4.67
C LEU A 153 2.57 10.69 5.64
N ASP A 154 2.55 10.31 6.91
CA ASP A 154 3.33 10.96 7.95
C ASP A 154 4.81 10.55 7.80
N PRO A 155 5.74 11.50 7.60
CA PRO A 155 7.16 11.18 7.48
C PRO A 155 7.76 10.59 8.77
N ASP A 156 7.15 10.86 9.94
CA ASP A 156 7.64 10.37 11.23
C ASP A 156 7.05 9.00 11.62
N GLY A 157 6.07 8.50 10.86
CA GLY A 157 5.35 7.24 11.13
C GLY A 157 6.04 5.95 10.65
N TRP A 158 7.37 5.94 10.50
CA TRP A 158 8.13 4.89 9.76
C TRP A 158 9.06 4.03 10.60
#